data_AF-A0A972IXP0-F1
#
_entry.id   AF-A0A972IXP0-F1
#
_cell.length_a   1.000
_cell.length_b   1.000
_cell.length_c   1.000
_cell.angle_alpha   90.00
_cell.angle_beta   90.00
_cell.angle_gamma   90.00
#
_symmetry.space_group_name_H-M   'P 1'
#
loop_
_entity.id
_entity.type
_entity.pdbx_description
1 polymer ?
#
loop_
_entity_poly.entity_id
_entity_poly.type
_entity_poly.pdbx_seq_one_letter_code
_entity_poly.pdbx_strand_id
1 'polypeptide(L)'
;MIQIVTDSGADLSEDQKKGLPIHFAPLRITLGDKHYDEINSITPAQFYEELKETSEYPITSQPTVGDFERIYREIAKTGQQILSIHISSGLSGTLNSAKLAGAGRSDRCHQKLANGKNSRTVGNHP
;
A
#
# COMPACT_ATOMS: atom_id res chain seq x y z
N MET A 1 -21.99 -4.41 -0.52
CA MET A 1 -20.70 -5.13 -0.55
C MET A 1 -19.62 -4.22 0.00
N ILE A 2 -18.64 -4.77 0.73
CA ILE A 2 -17.52 -4.02 1.31
C ILE A 2 -16.31 -4.19 0.37
N GLN A 3 -15.66 -3.10 0.02
CA GLN A 3 -14.39 -3.06 -0.69
C GLN A 3 -13.26 -2.93 0.32
N ILE A 4 -12.18 -3.67 0.13
CA ILE A 4 -10.99 -3.58 0.97
C ILE A 4 -9.98 -2.68 0.28
N VAL A 5 -9.42 -1.72 1.01
CA VAL A 5 -8.29 -0.93 0.54
C VAL A 5 -7.11 -1.24 1.46
N THR A 6 -5.97 -1.58 0.88
CA THR A 6 -4.71 -1.81 1.60
C THR A 6 -3.57 -1.11 0.88
N ASP A 7 -2.37 -1.13 1.46
CA ASP A 7 -1.15 -0.72 0.75
C ASP A 7 -0.36 -1.95 0.24
N SER A 8 0.56 -1.73 -0.70
CA SER A 8 1.37 -2.81 -1.29
C SER A 8 2.31 -3.49 -0.29
N GLY A 9 2.49 -2.95 0.91
CA GLY A 9 3.24 -3.58 2.01
C GLY A 9 2.45 -4.67 2.75
N ALA A 10 1.26 -5.03 2.27
CA ALA A 10 0.47 -6.13 2.82
C ALA A 10 0.99 -7.53 2.44
N ASP A 11 1.98 -7.62 1.55
CA ASP A 11 2.65 -8.87 1.12
C ASP A 11 1.69 -10.00 0.72
N LEU A 12 0.59 -9.65 0.05
CA LEU A 12 -0.38 -10.62 -0.46
C LEU A 12 0.11 -11.24 -1.77
N SER A 13 0.06 -12.57 -1.88
CA SER A 13 0.32 -13.27 -3.13
C SER A 13 -0.79 -13.07 -4.16
N GLU A 14 -0.51 -13.28 -5.44
CA GLU A 14 -1.53 -13.19 -6.50
C GLU A 14 -2.71 -14.14 -6.27
N ASP A 15 -2.46 -15.33 -5.72
CA ASP A 15 -3.52 -16.27 -5.35
C ASP A 15 -4.40 -15.74 -4.22
N GLN A 16 -3.83 -15.04 -3.24
CA GLN A 16 -4.58 -14.39 -2.17
C GLN A 16 -5.39 -13.19 -2.68
N LYS A 17 -4.92 -12.50 -3.73
CA LYS A 17 -5.64 -11.39 -4.37
C LYS A 17 -6.81 -11.87 -5.21
N LYS A 18 -6.72 -13.07 -5.78
CA LYS A 18 -7.64 -13.57 -6.81
C LYS A 18 -9.08 -13.62 -6.31
N GLY A 19 -9.97 -12.90 -7.01
CA GLY A 19 -11.41 -12.91 -6.74
C GLY A 19 -11.84 -12.10 -5.51
N LEU A 20 -10.92 -11.43 -4.82
CA LEU A 20 -11.25 -10.55 -3.70
C LEU A 20 -11.36 -9.09 -4.16
N PRO A 21 -12.31 -8.31 -3.63
CA PRO A 21 -12.47 -6.89 -3.93
C PRO A 21 -11.45 -6.04 -3.18
N ILE A 22 -10.16 -6.23 -3.46
CA ILE A 22 -9.04 -5.55 -2.79
C ILE A 22 -8.40 -4.53 -3.74
N HIS A 23 -8.20 -3.31 -3.24
CA HIS A 23 -7.52 -2.22 -3.92
C HIS A 23 -6.22 -1.91 -3.19
N PHE A 24 -5.14 -1.66 -3.93
CA PHE A 24 -3.81 -1.43 -3.38
C PHE A 24 -3.35 -0.01 -3.62
N ALA A 25 -2.91 0.66 -2.55
CA ALA A 25 -2.19 1.93 -2.60
C ALA A 25 -0.68 1.65 -2.68
N PRO A 26 0.04 2.24 -3.65
CA PRO A 26 1.43 1.87 -3.92
C PRO A 26 2.39 2.46 -2.89
N LEU A 27 3.14 1.60 -2.21
CA LEU A 27 4.45 1.96 -1.65
C LEU A 27 5.46 2.04 -2.78
N ARG A 28 6.42 2.96 -2.65
CA ARG A 28 7.48 3.15 -3.63
C ARG A 28 8.84 2.96 -2.98
N ILE A 29 9.79 2.45 -3.74
CA ILE A 29 11.17 2.21 -3.31
C ILE A 29 12.09 3.08 -4.16
N THR A 30 13.07 3.71 -3.53
CA THR A 30 14.16 4.43 -4.20
C THR A 30 15.48 3.79 -3.82
N LEU A 31 16.34 3.51 -4.81
CA LEU A 31 17.68 2.97 -4.61
C LEU A 31 18.66 3.75 -5.50
N GLY A 32 19.44 4.66 -4.89
CA GLY A 32 20.18 5.66 -5.65
C GLY A 32 19.25 6.51 -6.51
N ASP A 33 19.54 6.58 -7.81
CA ASP A 33 18.72 7.32 -8.80
C ASP A 33 17.55 6.50 -9.38
N LYS A 34 17.38 5.25 -8.95
CA LYS A 34 16.33 4.36 -9.45
C LYS A 34 15.09 4.44 -8.56
N HIS A 35 13.91 4.44 -9.18
CA HIS A 35 12.62 4.46 -8.49
C HIS A 35 11.74 3.29 -8.93
N TYR A 36 11.17 2.56 -7.97
CA TYR A 36 10.34 1.39 -8.19
C TYR A 36 8.94 1.59 -7.62
N ASP A 37 7.94 1.22 -8.41
CA ASP A 37 6.52 1.23 -8.05
C ASP A 37 5.72 0.25 -8.91
N GLU A 38 4.39 0.41 -8.98
CA GLU A 38 3.50 -0.44 -9.78
C GLU A 38 3.76 -0.34 -11.30
N ILE A 39 4.29 0.79 -11.79
CA ILE A 39 4.59 1.01 -13.22
C ILE A 39 6.01 0.54 -13.53
N ASN A 40 6.95 0.90 -12.66
CA ASN A 40 8.34 0.43 -12.75
C ASN A 40 8.58 -0.68 -11.73
N SER A 41 7.95 -1.83 -11.93
CA SER A 41 8.02 -2.95 -10.99
C SER A 41 9.36 -3.68 -11.06
N ILE A 42 9.86 -4.13 -9.92
CA ILE A 42 11.04 -4.97 -9.79
C ILE A 42 10.71 -6.22 -8.98
N THR A 43 11.25 -7.38 -9.37
CA THR A 43 11.10 -8.59 -8.54
C THR A 43 12.01 -8.53 -7.32
N PRO A 44 11.66 -9.18 -6.19
CA PRO A 44 12.54 -9.22 -5.03
C PRO A 44 13.95 -9.73 -5.35
N ALA A 45 14.08 -10.75 -6.21
CA ALA A 45 15.37 -11.30 -6.61
C ALA A 45 16.23 -10.26 -7.36
N GLN A 46 15.65 -9.57 -8.35
CA GLN A 46 16.34 -8.50 -9.08
C GLN A 46 16.74 -7.35 -8.14
N PHE A 47 15.84 -6.96 -7.24
CA PHE A 47 16.11 -5.89 -6.28
C PHE A 47 17.30 -6.24 -5.37
N TYR A 48 17.40 -7.48 -4.89
CA TYR A 48 18.53 -7.91 -4.08
C TYR A 48 19.83 -8.04 -4.87
N GLU A 49 19.81 -8.41 -6.15
CA GLU A 49 21.02 -8.36 -6.97
C GLU A 49 21.48 -6.91 -7.17
N GLU A 50 20.58 -6.00 -7.52
CA GLU A 50 20.94 -4.58 -7.64
C GLU A 50 21.45 -3.97 -6.33
N LEU A 51 20.88 -4.37 -5.19
CA LEU A 51 21.31 -3.91 -3.88
C LEU A 51 22.76 -4.29 -3.57
N LYS A 52 23.26 -5.41 -4.10
CA LYS A 52 24.67 -5.82 -3.93
C LYS A 52 25.63 -4.98 -4.79
N GLU A 53 25.12 -4.39 -5.86
CA GLU A 53 25.91 -3.64 -6.84
C GLU A 53 26.08 -2.15 -6.46
N THR A 54 25.40 -1.68 -5.41
CA THR A 54 25.44 -0.30 -4.95
C THR A 54 25.78 -0.18 -3.47
N SER A 55 26.41 0.93 -3.08
CA SER A 55 26.60 1.31 -1.67
C SER A 55 25.42 2.10 -1.11
N GLU A 56 24.45 2.47 -1.95
CA GLU A 56 23.26 3.23 -1.55
C GLU A 56 22.28 2.35 -0.77
N TYR A 57 21.64 2.94 0.25
CA TYR A 57 20.59 2.26 1.00
C TYR A 57 19.22 2.50 0.37
N PRO A 58 18.34 1.49 0.34
CA PRO A 58 17.01 1.67 -0.17
C PRO A 58 16.17 2.52 0.77
N ILE A 59 15.43 3.46 0.20
CA ILE A 59 14.49 4.32 0.91
C ILE A 59 13.09 3.96 0.43
N THR A 60 12.16 3.80 1.35
CA THR A 60 10.75 3.60 1.02
C THR A 60 9.95 4.87 1.24
N SER A 61 8.93 5.09 0.43
CA SER A 61 7.97 6.17 0.62
C SER A 61 6.55 5.62 0.70
N GLN A 62 5.79 6.18 1.64
CA GLN A 62 4.35 5.92 1.81
C GLN A 62 3.54 6.34 0.57
N PRO A 63 2.32 5.80 0.37
CA PRO A 63 1.43 6.29 -0.66
C PRO A 63 0.99 7.73 -0.34
N THR A 64 0.77 8.52 -1.39
CA THR A 64 0.34 9.90 -1.26
C THR A 64 -1.15 9.98 -0.87
N VAL A 65 -1.59 11.14 -0.38
CA VAL A 65 -3.03 11.41 -0.20
C VAL A 65 -3.78 11.24 -1.53
N GLY A 66 -3.18 11.70 -2.64
CA GLY A 66 -3.76 11.58 -3.98
C GLY A 66 -3.96 10.14 -4.45
N ASP A 67 -3.04 9.22 -4.10
CA ASP A 67 -3.18 7.79 -4.40
C ASP A 67 -4.46 7.22 -3.77
N PHE A 68 -4.67 7.51 -2.48
CA PHE A 68 -5.87 7.09 -1.75
C PHE A 68 -7.12 7.79 -2.27
N GLU A 69 -7.05 9.09 -2.57
CA GLU A 69 -8.19 9.81 -3.09
C GLU A 69 -8.70 9.22 -4.39
N ARG A 70 -7.80 8.81 -5.29
CA ARG A 70 -8.17 8.14 -6.55
C ARG A 70 -8.92 6.84 -6.26
N ILE A 71 -8.35 5.94 -5.44
CA ILE A 71 -8.96 4.66 -5.08
C ILE A 71 -10.34 4.85 -4.45
N TYR A 72 -10.45 5.72 -3.45
CA TYR A 72 -11.72 5.99 -2.78
C TYR A 72 -12.76 6.60 -3.72
N ARG A 73 -12.34 7.42 -4.69
CA ARG A 73 -13.24 8.01 -5.70
C ARG A 73 -13.84 6.94 -6.59
N GLU A 74 -13.02 6.01 -7.07
CA GLU A 74 -13.48 4.91 -7.93
C GLU A 74 -14.48 4.02 -7.20
N ILE A 75 -14.18 3.63 -5.95
CA ILE A 75 -15.10 2.83 -5.15
C ILE A 75 -16.40 3.60 -4.87
N ALA A 76 -16.32 4.89 -4.54
CA ALA A 76 -17.48 5.71 -4.23
C ALA A 76 -18.47 5.87 -5.41
N LYS A 77 -18.02 5.72 -6.67
CA LYS A 77 -18.91 5.72 -7.86
C LYS A 77 -19.93 4.58 -7.80
N THR A 78 -19.60 3.49 -7.13
CA THR A 78 -20.45 2.30 -7.01
C THR A 78 -21.33 2.30 -5.75
N GLY A 79 -21.19 3.31 -4.88
CA GLY A 79 -21.94 3.42 -3.62
C GLY A 79 -21.59 2.35 -2.57
N GLN A 80 -20.44 1.69 -2.72
CA GLN A 80 -20.01 0.61 -1.83
C GLN A 80 -19.29 1.15 -0.59
N GLN A 81 -19.23 0.34 0.48
CA GLN A 81 -18.50 0.69 1.71
C GLN A 81 -17.02 0.33 1.60
N ILE A 82 -16.14 1.01 2.34
CA ILE A 82 -14.69 0.79 2.32
C ILE A 82 -14.19 0.38 3.71
N LEU A 83 -13.46 -0.73 3.77
CA LEU A 83 -12.62 -1.09 4.89
C LEU A 83 -11.16 -0.87 4.48
N SER A 84 -10.52 0.14 5.05
CA SER A 84 -9.16 0.56 4.69
C SER A 84 -8.17 0.13 5.78
N ILE A 85 -7.31 -0.84 5.49
CA ILE A 85 -6.39 -1.49 6.43
C ILE A 85 -4.97 -1.21 5.95
N HIS A 86 -4.13 -0.62 6.80
CA HIS A 86 -2.78 -0.21 6.38
C HIS A 86 -1.71 -0.64 7.35
N ILE A 87 -0.46 -0.63 6.88
CA ILE A 87 0.71 -0.79 7.72
C ILE A 87 0.65 0.10 8.98
N SER A 88 1.23 -0.40 10.08
CA SER A 88 1.21 0.28 11.38
C SER A 88 1.63 1.75 11.28
N SER A 89 0.88 2.64 11.93
CA SER A 89 1.23 4.06 12.08
C SER A 89 2.55 4.30 12.82
N GLY A 90 3.06 3.30 13.56
CA GLY A 90 4.38 3.36 14.17
C GLY A 90 5.53 3.07 13.19
N LEU A 91 5.22 2.53 12.01
CA LEU A 91 6.19 2.18 10.97
C LEU A 91 6.11 3.11 9.75
N SER A 92 4.93 3.68 9.46
CA SER A 92 4.72 4.53 8.28
C SER A 92 3.58 5.53 8.47
N GLY A 93 3.67 6.67 7.78
CA GLY A 93 2.59 7.65 7.65
C GLY A 93 1.45 7.23 6.71
N THR A 94 1.48 6.03 6.12
CA THR A 94 0.45 5.50 5.20
C THR A 94 -0.97 5.67 5.76
N LEU A 95 -1.19 5.29 7.03
CA LEU A 95 -2.50 5.43 7.68
C LEU A 95 -2.95 6.90 7.75
N ASN A 96 -2.02 7.84 7.91
CA ASN A 96 -2.33 9.26 7.92
C ASN A 96 -2.71 9.77 6.51
N SER A 97 -1.98 9.35 5.47
CA SER A 97 -2.36 9.65 4.08
C SER A 97 -3.78 9.17 3.77
N ALA A 98 -4.10 7.93 4.18
CA ALA A 98 -5.42 7.33 4.04
C ALA A 98 -6.52 8.11 4.79
N LYS A 99 -6.24 8.58 6.01
CA LYS A 99 -7.15 9.42 6.81
C LYS A 99 -7.45 10.76 6.12
N LEU A 100 -6.41 11.46 5.66
CA LEU A 100 -6.55 12.76 5.01
C LEU A 100 -7.39 12.65 3.73
N ALA A 101 -7.19 11.60 2.94
CA ALA A 101 -7.97 11.33 1.73
C ALA A 101 -9.46 10.99 2.03
N GLY A 102 -9.75 10.47 3.22
CA GLY A 102 -11.09 10.13 3.69
C GLY A 102 -11.86 11.30 4.32
N ALA A 103 -11.15 12.23 4.97
CA ALA A 103 -11.75 13.33 5.75
C ALA A 103 -12.69 14.26 4.96
N GLY A 104 -12.52 14.35 3.63
CA GLY A 104 -13.38 15.15 2.75
C GLY A 104 -14.61 14.43 2.19
N ARG A 105 -14.93 13.20 2.64
CA ARG A 105 -16.01 12.38 2.08
C ARG A 105 -17.04 11.97 3.15
N SER A 106 -18.11 12.74 3.29
CA SER A 106 -19.15 12.50 4.30
C SER A 106 -20.30 11.58 3.86
N ASP A 107 -20.59 11.42 2.55
CA ASP A 107 -22.00 11.09 2.21
C ASP A 107 -22.28 9.77 1.50
N ARG A 108 -21.28 8.99 1.06
CA ARG A 108 -21.57 7.76 0.26
C ARG A 108 -20.76 6.52 0.59
N CYS A 109 -19.78 6.61 1.48
CA CYS A 109 -18.88 5.50 1.75
C CYS A 109 -18.58 5.43 3.24
N HIS A 110 -19.09 4.40 3.92
CA HIS A 110 -18.66 4.13 5.30
C HIS A 110 -17.21 3.65 5.24
N GLN A 111 -16.30 4.49 5.73
CA GLN A 111 -14.87 4.20 5.79
C GLN A 111 -14.48 3.81 7.22
N LYS A 112 -13.91 2.61 7.38
CA LYS A 112 -13.27 2.20 8.63
C LYS A 112 -11.78 2.02 8.40
N LEU A 113 -10.99 2.72 9.20
CA LEU A 113 -9.53 2.71 9.13
C LEU A 113 -8.97 1.78 10.22
N ALA A 114 -8.20 0.78 9.82
CA ALA A 114 -7.55 -0.15 10.74
C ALA A 114 -6.02 -0.02 10.68
N ASN A 115 -5.41 -0.01 11.86
CA ASN A 115 -3.97 -0.01 12.02
C ASN A 115 -3.46 -1.45 12.02
N GLY A 116 -2.76 -1.86 10.96
CA GLY A 116 -2.18 -3.18 10.83
C GLY A 116 -1.07 -3.37 11.86
N LYS A 117 -1.33 -4.16 12.90
CA LYS A 117 -0.30 -4.57 13.88
C LYS A 117 0.51 -5.71 13.29
N ASN A 118 1.38 -5.45 12.31
CA ASN A 118 2.31 -6.46 11.82
C ASN A 118 3.66 -6.30 12.54
N SER A 119 4.01 -7.28 13.38
CA SER A 119 5.40 -7.51 13.77
C SER A 119 6.11 -8.08 12.54
N ARG A 120 7.18 -7.41 12.09
CA ARG A 120 8.09 -7.76 10.99
C ARG A 120 7.85 -9.13 10.32
N THR A 121 7.72 -9.09 9.00
CA THR A 121 8.14 -10.12 8.02
C THR A 121 8.60 -11.44 8.64
N VAL A 122 7.95 -12.55 8.27
CA VAL A 122 8.49 -13.90 8.42
C VAL A 122 9.85 -13.96 7.71
N GLY A 123 10.91 -13.67 8.45
CA GLY A 123 12.28 -13.83 8.01
C GLY A 123 12.56 -15.32 7.95
N ASN A 124 12.33 -15.92 6.78
CA ASN A 124 12.95 -17.18 6.42
C ASN A 124 14.10 -16.87 5.46
N HIS A 125 15.30 -16.72 6.03
CA HIS A 125 16.53 -17.03 5.32
C HIS A 125 17.21 -18.22 6.02
N PRO A 126 17.76 -19.17 5.23
CA PRO A 126 18.48 -20.33 5.76
C PRO A 126 19.76 -19.92 6.50
#